data_AF-A0A372IVD6-F1
#
_entry.id   AF-A0A372IVD6-F1
#
_cell.length_a   1.000
_cell.length_b   1.000
_cell.length_c   1.000
_cell.angle_alpha   90.00
_cell.angle_beta   90.00
_cell.angle_gamma   90.00
#
_symmetry.space_group_name_H-M   'P 1'
#
loop_
_entity.id
_entity.type
_entity.pdbx_description
1 polymer ?
#
loop_
_entity_poly.entity_id
_entity_poly.type
_entity_poly.pdbx_seq_one_letter_code
_entity_poly.pdbx_strand_id
1 'polypeptide(L)'
;MVAQFVGAGWAFPVRTDPTGGIALVAREREIEEAIRLILGTAPGERPMRPEFGCRIHDLVFGPANASTAGEIAYEVRAALARWEPRIDVLDVAVGFAREHTGTVYVDVQYAVRGSNDPRNLVFPFYVIPDHAPPERAGLPAPDGGVPAASEG
;
A
#
# COMPACT_ATOMS: atom_id res chain seq x y z
N MET A 1 17.27 2.65 -15.32
CA MET A 1 16.15 2.14 -16.15
C MET A 1 15.51 0.97 -15.41
N VAL A 2 14.56 1.24 -14.51
CA VAL A 2 13.92 0.26 -13.61
C VAL A 2 12.41 0.50 -13.60
N ALA A 3 11.75 0.27 -14.73
CA ALA A 3 10.33 0.60 -14.91
C ALA A 3 9.46 -0.60 -15.29
N GLN A 4 9.96 -1.83 -15.16
CA GLN A 4 9.35 -3.01 -15.80
C GLN A 4 8.93 -4.15 -14.84
N PHE A 5 8.75 -3.87 -13.56
CA PHE A 5 8.31 -4.89 -12.58
C PHE A 5 7.15 -4.45 -11.67
N VAL A 6 6.28 -3.56 -12.15
CA VAL A 6 4.98 -3.32 -11.52
C VAL A 6 3.94 -3.95 -12.43
N GLY A 7 3.25 -4.99 -11.95
CA GLY A 7 2.20 -5.67 -12.71
C GLY A 7 1.14 -4.68 -13.19
N ALA A 8 0.61 -4.90 -14.39
CA ALA A 8 -0.49 -4.12 -14.94
C ALA A 8 -1.73 -5.02 -15.06
N GLY A 9 -2.87 -4.54 -14.56
CA GLY A 9 -4.15 -5.23 -14.64
C GLY A 9 -4.93 -4.84 -15.89
N TRP A 10 -5.99 -5.58 -16.22
CA TRP A 10 -6.95 -5.15 -17.24
C TRP A 10 -7.71 -3.92 -16.76
N ALA A 11 -7.95 -2.98 -17.68
CA ALA A 11 -8.76 -1.81 -17.39
C ALA A 11 -10.19 -2.16 -17.01
N PHE A 12 -10.75 -1.41 -16.08
CA PHE A 12 -12.16 -1.46 -15.72
C PHE A 12 -12.83 -0.08 -15.79
N PRO A 13 -13.95 0.09 -16.54
CA PRO A 13 -14.54 -0.88 -17.45
C PRO A 13 -13.57 -1.34 -18.55
N VAL A 14 -13.78 -2.56 -19.05
CA VAL A 14 -12.95 -3.17 -20.10
C VAL A 14 -12.96 -2.30 -21.34
N ARG A 15 -11.77 -1.92 -21.80
CA ARG A 15 -11.54 -1.03 -22.94
C ARG A 15 -10.40 -1.56 -23.80
N THR A 16 -10.36 -1.13 -25.05
CA THR A 16 -9.23 -1.37 -25.95
C THR A 16 -8.23 -0.23 -25.88
N ASP A 17 -6.95 -0.54 -26.06
CA ASP A 17 -5.90 0.45 -26.25
C ASP A 17 -5.88 0.97 -27.71
N PRO A 18 -5.07 2.00 -28.03
CA PRO A 18 -4.96 2.54 -29.39
C PRO A 18 -4.42 1.55 -30.43
N THR A 19 -3.85 0.43 -30.01
CA THR A 19 -3.34 -0.64 -30.90
C THR A 19 -4.37 -1.75 -31.15
N GLY A 20 -5.54 -1.66 -30.52
CA GLY A 20 -6.60 -2.68 -30.59
C GLY A 20 -6.44 -3.82 -29.58
N GLY A 21 -5.45 -3.74 -28.69
CA GLY A 21 -5.25 -4.68 -27.58
C GLY A 21 -6.15 -4.35 -26.38
N ILE A 22 -6.15 -5.21 -25.36
CA ILE A 22 -6.84 -4.93 -24.08
C ILE A 22 -6.08 -3.82 -23.35
N ALA A 23 -6.78 -2.75 -22.99
CA ALA A 23 -6.19 -1.67 -22.21
C ALA A 23 -5.74 -2.20 -20.84
N LEU A 24 -4.48 -1.92 -20.50
CA LEU A 24 -3.92 -2.22 -19.19
C LEU A 24 -3.83 -0.96 -18.34
N VAL A 25 -3.99 -1.12 -17.04
CA VAL A 25 -3.94 -0.03 -16.06
C VAL A 25 -2.96 -0.43 -14.98
N ALA A 26 -2.19 0.55 -14.51
CA ALA A 26 -1.17 0.34 -13.50
C ALA A 26 -1.32 1.36 -12.37
N ARG A 27 -0.84 0.98 -11.18
CA ARG A 27 -0.66 1.85 -10.01
C ARG A 27 -1.96 2.51 -9.53
N GLU A 28 -1.99 3.83 -9.40
CA GLU A 28 -3.06 4.58 -8.74
C GLU A 28 -4.40 4.41 -9.46
N ARG A 29 -4.39 4.38 -10.79
CA ARG A 29 -5.61 4.23 -11.58
C ARG A 29 -6.22 2.83 -11.45
N GLU A 30 -5.39 1.81 -11.24
CA GLU A 30 -5.87 0.45 -10.95
C GLU A 30 -6.60 0.39 -9.60
N ILE A 31 -6.14 1.17 -8.60
CA ILE A 31 -6.80 1.28 -7.29
C ILE A 31 -8.17 1.95 -7.43
N GLU A 32 -8.26 3.06 -8.17
CA GLU A 32 -9.55 3.73 -8.42
C GLU A 32 -10.56 2.79 -9.09
N GLU A 33 -10.12 2.02 -10.08
CA GLU A 33 -10.95 1.06 -10.79
C GLU A 33 -11.36 -0.11 -9.89
N ALA A 34 -10.46 -0.59 -9.03
CA ALA A 34 -10.77 -1.60 -8.02
C ALA A 34 -11.79 -1.11 -6.98
N ILE A 35 -11.64 0.13 -6.47
CA ILE A 35 -12.60 0.77 -5.56
C ILE A 35 -13.99 0.82 -6.20
N ARG A 36 -14.11 1.29 -7.44
CA ARG A 36 -15.38 1.33 -8.17
C ARG A 36 -16.01 -0.05 -8.28
N LEU A 37 -15.19 -1.06 -8.54
CA LEU A 37 -15.65 -2.44 -8.70
C LEU A 37 -16.06 -3.07 -7.37
N ILE A 38 -15.42 -2.73 -6.25
CA ILE A 38 -15.84 -3.17 -4.91
C ILE A 38 -17.19 -2.54 -4.53
N LEU A 39 -17.31 -1.21 -4.70
CA LEU A 39 -18.52 -0.47 -4.29
C LEU A 39 -19.70 -0.73 -5.24
N GLY A 40 -19.43 -0.98 -6.51
CA GLY A 40 -20.44 -1.26 -7.53
C GLY A 40 -20.94 -2.69 -7.57
N THR A 41 -20.45 -3.58 -6.69
CA THR A 41 -20.87 -4.99 -6.63
C THR A 41 -21.56 -5.28 -5.31
N ALA A 42 -22.76 -5.87 -5.36
CA ALA A 42 -23.46 -6.34 -4.17
C ALA A 42 -22.96 -7.74 -3.76
N PRO A 43 -22.83 -8.03 -2.44
CA PRO A 43 -22.52 -9.38 -1.98
C PRO A 43 -23.52 -10.41 -2.55
N GLY A 44 -23.00 -11.54 -3.01
CA GLY A 44 -23.76 -12.60 -3.68
C GLY A 44 -23.77 -12.50 -5.21
N GLU A 45 -23.45 -11.35 -5.81
CA GLU A 45 -23.39 -11.20 -7.28
C GLU A 45 -22.28 -12.04 -7.93
N ARG A 46 -21.25 -12.40 -7.16
CA ARG A 46 -20.14 -13.23 -7.61
C ARG A 46 -20.31 -14.65 -7.06
N PRO A 47 -20.72 -15.64 -7.89
CA PRO A 47 -21.03 -17.00 -7.40
C PRO A 47 -19.86 -17.66 -6.66
N MET A 48 -18.63 -17.43 -7.11
CA MET A 48 -17.42 -18.02 -6.51
C MET A 48 -16.81 -17.15 -5.40
N ARG A 49 -17.34 -15.96 -5.13
CA ARG A 49 -16.89 -15.02 -4.10
C ARG A 49 -18.09 -14.26 -3.50
N PRO A 50 -19.02 -14.95 -2.82
CA PRO A 50 -20.28 -14.34 -2.39
C PRO A 50 -20.10 -13.20 -1.39
N GLU A 51 -18.99 -13.15 -0.64
CA GLU A 51 -18.72 -12.06 0.30
C GLU A 51 -18.15 -10.80 -0.38
N PHE A 52 -17.74 -10.89 -1.65
CA PHE A 52 -17.14 -9.78 -2.37
C PHE A 52 -18.19 -8.71 -2.68
N GLY A 53 -17.84 -7.45 -2.42
CA GLY A 53 -18.67 -6.29 -2.70
C GLY A 53 -18.84 -5.38 -1.49
N CYS A 54 -19.83 -4.49 -1.57
CA CYS A 54 -20.22 -3.57 -0.51
C CYS A 54 -21.72 -3.68 -0.24
N ARG A 55 -22.14 -3.74 1.02
CA ARG A 55 -23.57 -3.82 1.39
C ARG A 55 -24.31 -2.49 1.30
N ILE A 56 -23.70 -1.46 0.74
CA ILE A 56 -24.38 -0.19 0.46
C ILE A 56 -25.67 -0.38 -0.38
N HIS A 57 -25.71 -1.44 -1.21
CA HIS A 57 -26.87 -1.81 -2.02
C HIS A 57 -28.11 -2.17 -1.20
N ASP A 58 -27.95 -2.63 0.05
CA ASP A 58 -29.05 -2.92 0.96
C ASP A 58 -29.70 -1.62 1.50
N LEU A 59 -29.01 -0.49 1.39
CA LEU A 59 -29.39 0.81 1.97
C LEU A 59 -30.01 1.77 0.96
N VAL A 60 -30.09 1.40 -0.33
CA VAL A 60 -30.57 2.25 -1.44
C VAL A 60 -31.99 2.78 -1.21
N PHE A 61 -32.84 2.01 -0.53
CA PHE A 61 -34.21 2.39 -0.20
C PHE A 61 -34.39 2.84 1.26
N GLY A 62 -33.28 3.05 1.97
CA GLY A 62 -33.27 3.57 3.33
C GLY A 62 -33.71 5.04 3.39
N PRO A 63 -34.15 5.52 4.57
CA PRO A 63 -34.50 6.92 4.76
C PRO A 63 -33.28 7.83 4.58
N ALA A 64 -33.45 8.99 3.93
CA ALA A 64 -32.39 9.98 3.75
C ALA A 64 -32.11 10.76 5.06
N ASN A 65 -31.48 10.10 6.04
CA ASN A 65 -31.16 10.67 7.35
C ASN A 65 -29.73 10.36 7.80
N ALA A 66 -29.33 10.96 8.92
CA ALA A 66 -27.98 10.78 9.48
C ALA A 66 -27.66 9.34 9.89
N SER A 67 -28.66 8.54 10.27
CA SER A 67 -28.46 7.13 10.62
C SER A 67 -28.05 6.33 9.40
N THR A 68 -28.80 6.44 8.30
CA THR A 68 -28.48 5.77 7.04
C THR A 68 -27.16 6.27 6.47
N ALA A 69 -26.85 7.57 6.59
CA ALA A 69 -25.55 8.09 6.20
C ALA A 69 -24.38 7.46 7.00
N GLY A 70 -24.54 7.29 8.31
CA GLY A 70 -23.54 6.63 9.15
C GLY A 70 -23.36 5.15 8.79
N GLU A 71 -24.45 4.45 8.49
CA GLU A 71 -24.42 3.05 8.06
C GLU A 71 -23.74 2.87 6.70
N ILE A 72 -24.04 3.75 5.73
CA ILE A 72 -23.36 3.78 4.43
C ILE A 72 -21.85 3.99 4.63
N ALA A 73 -21.45 4.98 5.42
CA ALA A 73 -20.04 5.28 5.67
C ALA A 73 -19.31 4.07 6.30
N TYR A 74 -19.97 3.38 7.23
CA TYR A 74 -19.45 2.17 7.86
C TYR A 74 -19.27 1.03 6.84
N GLU A 75 -20.29 0.71 6.05
CA GLU A 75 -20.22 -0.38 5.07
C GLU A 75 -19.18 -0.13 3.98
N VAL A 76 -19.04 1.12 3.53
CA VAL A 76 -18.00 1.53 2.57
C VAL A 76 -16.61 1.34 3.18
N ARG A 77 -16.38 1.85 4.40
CA ARG A 77 -15.09 1.70 5.10
C ARG A 77 -14.74 0.23 5.32
N ALA A 78 -15.71 -0.59 5.73
CA ALA A 78 -15.53 -2.02 5.97
C ALA A 78 -15.22 -2.79 4.67
N ALA A 79 -15.94 -2.50 3.58
CA ALA A 79 -15.69 -3.13 2.28
C ALA A 79 -14.30 -2.79 1.73
N LEU A 80 -13.90 -1.51 1.78
CA LEU A 80 -12.59 -1.07 1.30
C LEU A 80 -11.45 -1.64 2.16
N ALA A 81 -11.59 -1.63 3.49
CA ALA A 81 -10.58 -2.23 4.37
C ALA A 81 -10.40 -3.73 4.13
N ARG A 82 -11.46 -4.44 3.75
CA ARG A 82 -11.43 -5.88 3.48
C ARG A 82 -10.88 -6.22 2.10
N TRP A 83 -11.28 -5.47 1.07
CA TRP A 83 -11.06 -5.85 -0.33
C TRP A 83 -9.96 -5.05 -1.04
N GLU A 84 -9.58 -3.88 -0.52
CA GLU A 84 -8.52 -3.04 -1.08
C GLU A 84 -7.42 -2.75 -0.05
N PRO A 85 -6.54 -3.72 0.26
CA PRO A 85 -5.52 -3.58 1.29
C PRO A 85 -4.39 -2.60 0.91
N ARG A 86 -4.36 -2.11 -0.34
CA ARG A 86 -3.36 -1.15 -0.84
C ARG A 86 -3.66 0.28 -0.42
N ILE A 87 -4.80 0.56 0.22
CA ILE A 87 -5.15 1.90 0.69
C ILE A 87 -5.37 1.96 2.20
N ASP A 88 -5.12 3.13 2.77
CA ASP A 88 -5.60 3.57 4.07
C ASP A 88 -6.77 4.52 3.88
N VAL A 89 -7.97 4.11 4.32
CA VAL A 89 -9.17 4.96 4.28
C VAL A 89 -9.09 6.00 5.39
N LEU A 90 -8.89 7.26 5.02
CA LEU A 90 -8.79 8.40 5.94
C LEU A 90 -10.20 8.80 6.39
N ASP A 91 -11.07 9.10 5.43
CA ASP A 91 -12.42 9.58 5.70
C ASP A 91 -13.44 9.02 4.69
N VAL A 92 -14.69 8.90 5.14
CA VAL A 92 -15.84 8.56 4.30
C VAL A 92 -16.99 9.49 4.66
N ALA A 93 -17.24 10.48 3.81
CA ALA A 93 -18.31 11.45 4.00
C ALA A 93 -19.51 11.13 3.11
N VAL A 94 -20.70 11.17 3.69
CA VAL A 94 -21.96 10.86 2.99
C VAL A 94 -22.86 12.10 2.98
N GLY A 95 -23.20 12.57 1.78
CA GLY A 95 -24.03 13.75 1.58
C GLY A 95 -25.28 13.44 0.77
N PHE A 96 -26.42 13.95 1.21
CA PHE A 96 -27.67 13.87 0.44
C PHE A 96 -27.78 15.10 -0.49
N ALA A 97 -28.03 14.86 -1.77
CA ALA A 97 -28.18 15.94 -2.73
C ALA A 97 -29.45 16.75 -2.42
N ARG A 98 -29.31 18.07 -2.25
CA ARG A 98 -30.45 18.98 -2.05
C ARG A 98 -31.25 19.23 -3.32
N GLU A 99 -30.58 19.12 -4.47
CA GLU A 99 -31.12 19.48 -5.79
C GLU A 99 -31.74 18.27 -6.50
N HIS A 100 -31.32 17.06 -6.13
CA HIS A 100 -31.79 15.79 -6.69
C HIS A 100 -32.28 14.88 -5.55
N THR A 101 -33.56 15.00 -5.22
CA THR A 101 -34.19 14.17 -4.18
C THR A 101 -33.97 12.68 -4.50
N GLY A 102 -33.33 11.96 -3.58
CA GLY A 102 -33.01 10.53 -3.73
C GLY A 102 -31.59 10.22 -4.23
N THR A 103 -30.72 11.21 -4.41
CA THR A 103 -29.30 10.99 -4.72
C THR A 103 -28.43 11.12 -3.47
N VAL A 104 -27.54 10.15 -3.27
CA VAL A 104 -26.52 10.14 -2.21
C VAL A 104 -25.14 10.21 -2.84
N TYR A 105 -24.30 11.11 -2.34
CA TYR A 105 -22.89 11.20 -2.66
C TYR A 105 -22.07 10.58 -1.54
N VAL A 106 -21.11 9.74 -1.91
CA VAL A 106 -20.14 9.16 -1.00
C VAL A 106 -18.76 9.65 -1.44
N ASP A 107 -18.13 10.46 -0.60
CA ASP A 107 -16.76 10.94 -0.76
C ASP A 107 -15.83 10.05 0.07
N VAL A 108 -14.82 9.46 -0.58
CA VAL A 108 -13.85 8.57 0.06
C VAL A 108 -12.47 9.18 -0.06
N GLN A 109 -11.91 9.59 1.08
CA GLN A 109 -10.54 10.07 1.16
C GLN A 109 -9.64 8.91 1.58
N TYR A 110 -8.60 8.66 0.80
CA TYR A 110 -7.66 7.57 1.07
C TYR A 110 -6.22 7.93 0.71
N ALA A 111 -5.28 7.25 1.35
CA ALA A 111 -3.87 7.26 1.01
C ALA A 111 -3.44 5.89 0.49
N VAL A 112 -2.59 5.83 -0.54
CA VAL A 112 -2.06 4.56 -1.05
C VAL A 112 -0.90 4.10 -0.17
N ARG A 113 -1.02 2.92 0.43
CA ARG A 113 0.04 2.26 1.19
C ARG A 113 1.21 1.97 0.25
N GLY A 114 2.34 2.62 0.50
CA GLY A 114 3.57 2.40 -0.28
C GLY A 114 3.81 3.37 -1.44
N SER A 115 3.03 4.46 -1.59
CA SER A 115 3.45 5.61 -2.39
C SER A 115 4.13 6.64 -1.50
N ASN A 116 5.35 6.33 -1.06
CA ASN A 116 6.28 7.33 -0.58
C ASN A 116 7.15 7.73 -1.78
N ASP A 117 6.86 8.85 -2.43
CA ASP A 117 7.90 9.56 -3.19
C ASP A 117 8.20 10.85 -2.44
N PRO A 118 9.22 10.79 -1.56
CA PRO A 118 10.53 11.25 -1.98
C PRO A 118 11.63 10.24 -1.67
N ARG A 119 12.43 9.96 -2.70
CA ARG A 119 13.74 9.29 -2.64
C ARG A 119 14.58 9.73 -1.42
N ASN A 120 14.81 8.81 -0.48
CA ASN A 120 16.11 8.59 0.18
C ASN A 120 16.07 7.25 0.93
N LEU A 121 17.02 6.37 0.62
CA LEU A 121 17.17 5.06 1.26
C LEU A 121 18.49 5.11 2.02
N VAL A 122 18.43 5.38 3.33
CA VAL A 122 19.56 5.22 4.25
C VAL A 122 19.18 4.12 5.23
N PHE A 123 19.85 2.98 5.11
CA PHE A 123 19.71 1.87 6.04
C PHE A 123 21.03 1.74 6.83
N PRO A 124 21.10 2.14 8.11
CA PRO A 124 22.26 1.86 8.93
C PRO A 124 22.23 0.42 9.41
N PHE A 125 23.25 -0.37 9.05
CA PHE A 125 23.55 -1.62 9.73
C PHE A 125 24.34 -1.32 11.00
N TYR A 126 23.81 -1.72 12.16
CA TYR A 126 24.61 -1.80 13.38
C TYR A 126 25.31 -3.15 13.40
N VAL A 127 26.64 -3.14 13.26
CA VAL A 127 27.48 -4.27 13.62
C VAL A 127 27.73 -4.24 15.12
N ILE A 128 27.60 -5.40 15.76
CA ILE A 128 28.02 -5.58 17.15
C ILE A 128 29.54 -5.41 17.17
N PRO A 129 30.10 -4.47 17.95
CA PRO A 129 31.55 -4.31 18.04
C PRO A 129 32.17 -5.60 18.57
N ASP A 130 33.17 -6.14 17.87
CA ASP A 130 34.03 -7.17 18.43
C ASP A 130 34.76 -6.61 19.65
N HIS A 131 34.55 -7.21 20.81
CA HIS A 131 35.31 -6.89 22.00
C HIS A 131 36.72 -7.49 21.86
N ALA A 132 37.68 -6.67 21.45
CA ALA A 132 39.10 -7.03 21.51
C ALA A 132 39.50 -7.34 22.97
N PRO A 133 40.16 -8.46 23.26
CA PRO A 133 40.74 -8.69 24.59
C PRO A 133 41.79 -7.60 24.90
N PRO A 134 41.96 -7.18 26.18
CA PRO A 134 42.85 -6.08 26.52
C PRO A 134 44.30 -6.36 26.11
N GLU A 135 44.88 -5.40 25.39
CA GLU A 135 46.25 -5.40 24.87
C GLU A 135 47.27 -5.39 26.02
N ARG A 136 48.28 -6.26 25.93
CA ARG A 136 49.42 -6.24 26.85
C ARG A 136 50.24 -4.97 26.60
N ALA A 137 50.40 -4.16 27.64
CA ALA A 137 51.22 -2.95 27.61
C ALA A 137 52.65 -3.26 27.11
N GLY A 138 53.12 -2.43 26.19
CA GLY A 138 54.32 -2.63 25.38
C GLY A 138 55.60 -2.87 26.16
N LEU A 139 56.43 -3.76 25.63
CA LEU A 139 57.84 -3.84 25.97
C LEU A 139 58.64 -3.07 24.90
N PRO A 140 59.52 -2.13 25.28
CA PRO A 140 60.31 -1.37 24.30
C PRO A 140 61.27 -2.30 23.55
N ALA A 141 61.44 -2.04 22.25
CA ALA A 141 62.47 -2.68 21.44
C ALA A 141 63.86 -2.23 21.93
N PRO A 142 64.81 -3.15 22.18
CA PRO A 142 66.20 -2.75 22.30
C PRO A 142 66.87 -2.70 20.92
N ASP A 143 67.51 -1.56 20.71
CA ASP A 143 68.32 -1.17 19.56
C ASP A 143 69.47 -2.14 19.23
N GLY A 144 69.80 -2.15 17.93
CA GLY A 144 71.09 -2.37 17.28
C GLY A 144 72.29 -3.03 17.99
N GLY A 145 72.94 -3.96 17.27
CA GLY A 145 74.40 -4.10 17.30
C GLY A 145 74.98 -5.51 17.51
N VAL A 146 75.34 -6.14 16.39
CA VAL A 146 76.35 -7.21 16.11
C VAL A 146 77.50 -7.41 17.13
N PRO A 147 78.15 -8.61 17.26
CA PRO A 147 78.68 -9.39 16.12
C PRO A 147 78.73 -10.93 16.24
N ALA A 148 79.21 -11.53 15.14
CA ALA A 148 79.46 -12.95 14.88
C ALA A 148 80.45 -13.64 15.83
N ALA A 149 80.22 -14.95 16.05
CA ALA A 149 81.20 -15.97 16.47
C ALA A 149 80.54 -17.36 16.21
N SER A 150 80.95 -18.08 15.15
CA SER A 150 81.96 -19.16 15.12
C SER A 150 81.45 -20.54 15.62
N GLU A 151 81.40 -21.47 14.66
CA GLU A 151 81.84 -22.88 14.70
C GLU A 151 81.16 -23.91 15.62
N GLY A 152 80.89 -25.09 15.03
CA GLY A 152 80.45 -26.32 15.68
C GLY A 152 79.73 -27.26 14.72
#